data_AF-A0A5C7LSJ4-F1
#
_entry.id   AF-A0A5C7LSJ4-F1
#
_cell.length_a   1.000
_cell.length_b   1.000
_cell.length_c   1.000
_cell.angle_alpha   90.00
_cell.angle_beta   90.00
_cell.angle_gamma   90.00
#
_symmetry.space_group_name_H-M   'P 1'
#
loop_
_entity.id
_entity.type
_entity.pdbx_description
1 polymer ?
#
loop_
_entity_poly.entity_id
_entity_poly.type
_entity_poly.pdbx_seq_one_letter_code
_entity_poly.pdbx_strand_id
1 'polypeptide(L)'
;MTNWPLSFRPLSKTRRSFLDYQVILKLNKVIPEAVRPNNLPRYADNRRQMVDTSTGIVGYIDNRLFQWAYNEPSFGWMAAEELFLSGVRDFPVPPEGTLKWVFRAWLLQKYKNEYIGNPSMRPVREAYMLFADERNKVMRHVVEAALITHDMQPALLGQKLGMDGATIEAYDALFWNVYDRRSDHMFLRNQVYPDTRIEEYFEDYPTKQSLGKHLLRIGYNKDLKSVLFLAGFREDMLSSMDAQQASALFKKTVMVQGLMLAENGFLNFTKHHPTVLSAKSIIQANLIGGNEQGGEVSTGTFSDYAFKQLGDDYEELQRQMRVDAGME
;
A
#
# COMPACT_ATOMS: atom_id res chain seq x y z
N MET A 1 41.22 36.01 2.13
CA MET A 1 40.45 36.66 3.21
C MET A 1 38.99 36.35 2.96
N THR A 2 38.48 35.24 3.52
CA THR A 2 37.82 35.12 4.85
C THR A 2 36.41 35.73 4.82
N ASN A 3 35.33 35.13 5.29
CA ASN A 3 35.11 33.91 6.07
C ASN A 3 33.58 33.65 6.09
N TRP A 4 33.18 32.38 6.09
CA TRP A 4 31.91 31.95 6.70
C TRP A 4 31.94 32.26 8.21
N PRO A 5 30.79 32.47 8.86
CA PRO A 5 30.41 31.44 9.84
C PRO A 5 28.90 31.10 9.98
N LEU A 6 28.69 29.79 10.12
CA LEU A 6 27.86 29.09 11.13
C LEU A 6 26.33 29.11 10.98
N SER A 7 25.73 28.04 10.45
CA SER A 7 25.41 26.75 11.10
C SER A 7 24.04 26.72 11.78
N PHE A 8 23.09 26.00 11.18
CA PHE A 8 22.01 25.36 11.94
C PHE A 8 21.81 23.92 11.47
N ARG A 9 21.69 23.04 12.47
CA ARG A 9 21.73 21.58 12.42
C ARG A 9 20.61 20.98 11.56
N PRO A 10 20.81 19.77 11.01
CA PRO A 10 19.73 19.04 10.34
C PRO A 10 18.71 18.60 11.40
N LEU A 11 17.51 19.17 11.37
CA LEU A 11 16.39 18.62 12.11
C LEU A 11 15.98 17.31 11.44
N SER A 12 16.30 16.23 12.15
CA SER A 12 15.76 14.86 12.11
C SER A 12 14.75 14.51 11.01
N LYS A 13 15.01 13.34 10.40
CA LYS A 13 14.29 12.61 9.34
C LYS A 13 12.80 12.24 9.62
N THR A 14 11.96 13.12 10.18
CA THR A 14 10.60 12.74 10.62
C THR A 14 9.48 13.73 10.28
N ARG A 15 9.61 14.54 9.21
CA ARG A 15 8.52 15.43 8.77
C ARG A 15 8.33 15.46 7.24
N ARG A 16 7.96 14.32 6.65
CA ARG A 16 7.49 14.29 5.24
C ARG A 16 5.96 14.25 5.06
N SER A 17 5.17 14.13 6.14
CA SER A 17 3.70 14.29 6.10
C SER A 17 3.22 15.75 6.15
N PHE A 18 4.13 16.73 6.03
CA PHE A 18 3.81 18.16 6.07
C PHE A 18 3.18 18.68 4.76
N LEU A 19 3.28 17.87 3.69
CA LEU A 19 2.84 18.23 2.34
C LEU A 19 1.30 18.23 2.22
N ASP A 20 0.64 17.30 2.90
CA ASP A 20 -0.82 17.27 3.00
C ASP A 20 -1.35 18.50 3.75
N TYR A 21 -0.61 18.97 4.75
CA TYR A 21 -1.07 20.02 5.65
C TYR A 21 -1.05 21.43 5.02
N GLN A 22 0.03 21.81 4.34
CA GLN A 22 0.11 23.15 3.72
C GLN A 22 -0.76 23.29 2.49
N VAL A 23 -0.93 22.20 1.72
CA VAL A 23 -1.85 22.15 0.58
C VAL A 23 -3.29 22.20 1.08
N ILE A 24 -3.71 21.35 2.02
CA ILE A 24 -5.07 21.40 2.58
C ILE A 24 -5.34 22.74 3.27
N LEU A 25 -4.38 23.34 3.99
CA LEU A 25 -4.56 24.64 4.66
C LEU A 25 -4.67 25.82 3.68
N LYS A 26 -3.85 25.86 2.62
CA LYS A 26 -3.89 26.95 1.63
C LYS A 26 -4.97 26.73 0.58
N LEU A 27 -5.25 25.48 0.23
CA LEU A 27 -6.40 25.11 -0.58
C LEU A 27 -7.71 25.26 0.18
N ASN A 28 -7.82 25.13 1.51
CA ASN A 28 -9.07 25.48 2.20
C ASN A 28 -9.46 26.96 2.07
N LYS A 29 -8.52 27.84 1.69
CA LYS A 29 -8.83 29.23 1.34
C LYS A 29 -9.28 29.40 -0.12
N VAL A 30 -9.11 28.39 -0.97
CA VAL A 30 -9.31 28.44 -2.43
C VAL A 30 -10.37 27.45 -2.91
N ILE A 31 -10.51 26.28 -2.26
CA ILE A 31 -11.54 25.27 -2.48
C ILE A 31 -12.87 25.87 -1.99
N PRO A 32 -13.78 26.22 -2.91
CA PRO A 32 -15.12 26.68 -2.55
C PRO A 32 -15.89 25.55 -1.87
N GLU A 33 -17.03 25.86 -1.25
CA GLU A 33 -17.98 24.86 -0.72
C GLU A 33 -18.45 23.81 -1.76
N ALA A 34 -18.06 23.94 -3.02
CA ALA A 34 -18.38 23.09 -4.16
C ALA A 34 -17.71 21.69 -4.14
N VAL A 35 -16.59 21.49 -3.43
CA VAL A 35 -15.94 20.16 -3.28
C VAL A 35 -16.58 19.34 -2.15
N ARG A 36 -17.57 19.89 -1.43
CA ARG A 36 -18.36 19.07 -0.49
C ARG A 36 -19.21 18.11 -1.33
N PRO A 37 -19.02 16.78 -1.25
CA PRO A 37 -20.00 15.87 -1.83
C PRO A 37 -21.38 16.21 -1.27
N ASN A 38 -22.38 16.31 -2.16
CA ASN A 38 -23.76 16.71 -1.84
C ASN A 38 -24.43 15.89 -0.73
N ASN A 39 -23.81 14.79 -0.31
CA ASN A 39 -24.29 13.84 0.70
C ASN A 39 -23.64 13.98 2.09
N LEU A 40 -22.79 15.00 2.35
CA LEU A 40 -22.33 15.24 3.71
C LEU A 40 -23.42 15.97 4.51
N PRO A 41 -24.01 15.34 5.55
CA PRO A 41 -25.09 15.96 6.30
C PRO A 41 -24.56 17.22 7.00
N ARG A 42 -25.25 18.36 6.78
CA ARG A 42 -24.98 19.65 7.41
C ARG A 42 -25.24 19.55 8.92
N TYR A 43 -24.25 19.11 9.68
CA TYR A 43 -24.27 19.16 11.14
C TYR A 43 -23.27 20.19 11.65
N ALA A 44 -23.60 20.76 12.80
CA ALA A 44 -22.95 21.90 13.43
C ALA A 44 -21.41 21.81 13.51
N ASP A 45 -20.80 23.00 13.39
CA ASP A 45 -19.37 23.30 13.36
C ASP A 45 -18.51 22.44 14.32
N ASN A 46 -17.77 21.47 13.76
CA ASN A 46 -16.67 20.77 14.41
C ASN A 46 -15.31 21.22 13.82
N ARG A 47 -15.08 22.53 13.78
CA ARG A 47 -13.81 23.11 13.31
C ARG A 47 -12.74 22.94 14.38
N ARG A 48 -11.65 22.22 14.09
CA ARG A 48 -10.46 22.23 14.96
C ARG A 48 -9.53 23.36 14.56
N GLN A 49 -9.09 24.13 15.57
CA GLN A 49 -8.14 25.21 15.38
C GLN A 49 -6.75 24.61 15.17
N MET A 50 -6.13 24.94 14.04
CA MET A 50 -4.81 24.44 13.66
C MET A 50 -3.95 25.68 13.38
N VAL A 51 -2.94 25.90 14.24
CA VAL A 51 -2.05 27.08 14.19
C VAL A 51 -0.79 26.69 13.44
N ASP A 52 -0.55 27.32 12.28
CA ASP A 52 0.76 27.25 11.64
C ASP A 52 1.76 28.11 12.44
N THR A 53 2.60 27.43 13.22
CA THR A 53 3.63 28.07 14.06
C THR A 53 4.70 28.83 13.28
N SER A 54 4.77 28.66 11.95
CA SER A 54 5.75 29.35 11.10
C SER A 54 5.22 30.63 10.45
N THR A 55 3.91 30.77 10.29
CA THR A 55 3.28 31.93 9.62
C THR A 55 2.27 32.69 10.47
N GLY A 56 1.89 32.16 11.65
CA GLY A 56 0.89 32.78 12.53
C GLY A 56 -0.54 32.74 11.96
N ILE A 57 -0.76 32.08 10.82
CA ILE A 57 -2.06 31.99 10.18
C ILE A 57 -2.88 30.89 10.86
N VAL A 58 -3.98 31.28 11.50
CA VAL A 58 -4.99 30.36 12.07
C VAL A 58 -5.96 29.96 10.96
N GLY A 59 -5.87 28.72 10.51
CA GLY A 59 -6.83 28.10 9.59
C GLY A 59 -7.77 27.17 10.34
N TYR A 60 -9.06 27.22 10.00
CA TYR A 60 -10.02 26.21 10.44
C TYR A 60 -10.16 25.18 9.33
N ILE A 61 -9.78 23.93 9.61
CA ILE A 61 -10.05 22.81 8.72
C ILE A 61 -11.25 22.06 9.28
N ASP A 62 -12.27 21.83 8.45
CA ASP A 62 -13.31 20.85 8.76
C ASP A 62 -12.66 19.46 8.83
N ASN A 63 -12.76 18.79 9.99
CA ASN A 63 -12.22 17.44 10.19
C ASN A 63 -12.68 16.44 9.11
N ARG A 64 -13.86 16.65 8.51
CA ARG A 64 -14.37 15.80 7.43
C ARG A 64 -13.62 16.02 6.12
N LEU A 65 -13.35 17.27 5.76
CA LEU A 65 -12.53 17.60 4.59
C LEU A 65 -11.11 17.07 4.75
N PHE A 66 -10.56 17.14 5.96
CA PHE A 66 -9.27 16.54 6.27
C PHE A 66 -9.30 15.02 6.08
N GLN A 67 -10.28 14.33 6.68
CA GLN A 67 -10.40 12.87 6.56
C GLN A 67 -10.61 12.41 5.11
N TRP A 68 -11.40 13.16 4.35
CA TRP A 68 -11.61 12.88 2.93
C TRP A 68 -10.30 13.04 2.13
N ALA A 69 -9.65 14.21 2.23
CA ALA A 69 -8.40 14.48 1.53
C ALA A 69 -7.27 13.52 1.94
N TYR A 70 -7.24 13.13 3.21
CA TYR A 70 -6.28 12.16 3.73
C TYR A 70 -6.49 10.75 3.14
N ASN A 71 -7.75 10.36 2.90
CA ASN A 71 -8.08 9.03 2.36
C ASN A 71 -8.07 8.97 0.82
N GLU A 72 -8.09 10.11 0.13
CA GLU A 72 -8.18 10.20 -1.32
C GLU A 72 -6.79 10.10 -2.00
N PRO A 73 -6.46 8.99 -2.70
CA PRO A 73 -5.16 8.83 -3.34
C PRO A 73 -4.91 9.85 -4.46
N SER A 74 -5.98 10.25 -5.16
CA SER A 74 -5.91 11.15 -6.32
C SER A 74 -6.01 12.64 -5.97
N PHE A 75 -5.82 12.97 -4.69
CA PHE A 75 -5.94 14.34 -4.18
C PHE A 75 -5.03 15.33 -4.91
N GLY A 76 -3.82 14.93 -5.32
CA GLY A 76 -2.89 15.81 -6.02
C GLY A 76 -3.42 16.30 -7.38
N TRP A 77 -4.09 15.43 -8.14
CA TRP A 77 -4.75 15.80 -9.39
C TRP A 77 -5.99 16.67 -9.14
N MET A 78 -6.85 16.27 -8.18
CA MET A 78 -8.05 17.03 -7.82
C MET A 78 -7.69 18.46 -7.38
N ALA A 79 -6.61 18.62 -6.61
CA ALA A 79 -6.08 19.90 -6.19
C ALA A 79 -5.66 20.78 -7.39
N ALA A 80 -4.97 20.20 -8.37
CA ALA A 80 -4.56 20.92 -9.57
C ALA A 80 -5.77 21.38 -10.41
N GLU A 81 -6.79 20.52 -10.53
CA GLU A 81 -8.03 20.81 -11.24
C GLU A 81 -8.84 21.92 -10.57
N GLU A 82 -8.99 21.88 -9.25
CA GLU A 82 -9.72 22.91 -8.52
C GLU A 82 -8.99 24.27 -8.57
N LEU A 83 -7.65 24.27 -8.50
CA LEU A 83 -6.85 25.49 -8.70
C LEU A 83 -6.99 26.08 -10.10
N PHE A 84 -7.27 25.25 -11.10
CA PHE A 84 -7.57 25.71 -12.45
C PHE A 84 -8.99 26.29 -12.53
N LEU A 85 -10.00 25.58 -12.00
CA LEU A 85 -11.41 25.99 -12.02
C LEU A 85 -11.67 27.27 -11.23
N SER A 86 -10.99 27.45 -10.09
CA SER A 86 -11.07 28.66 -9.27
C SER A 86 -10.47 29.91 -9.94
N GLY A 87 -9.80 29.76 -11.09
CA GLY A 87 -9.29 30.89 -11.88
C GLY A 87 -8.13 31.64 -11.23
N VAL A 88 -7.46 31.02 -10.25
CA VAL A 88 -6.33 31.64 -9.54
C VAL A 88 -5.21 31.97 -10.54
N ARG A 89 -4.68 33.20 -10.45
CA ARG A 89 -3.62 33.66 -11.35
C ARG A 89 -2.28 33.03 -11.04
N ASP A 90 -1.92 33.00 -9.76
CA ASP A 90 -0.61 32.56 -9.27
C ASP A 90 -0.73 31.32 -8.38
N PHE A 91 0.17 30.37 -8.55
CA PHE A 91 0.15 29.15 -7.75
C PHE A 91 0.45 29.48 -6.27
N PRO A 92 -0.36 29.01 -5.30
CA PRO A 92 -0.36 29.54 -3.94
C PRO A 92 0.82 29.11 -3.04
N VAL A 93 1.69 28.23 -3.53
CA VAL A 93 2.78 27.60 -2.76
C VAL A 93 4.03 27.48 -3.61
N PRO A 94 5.25 27.63 -3.06
CA PRO A 94 6.46 27.28 -3.79
C PRO A 94 6.40 25.83 -4.33
N PRO A 95 6.72 25.60 -5.62
CA PRO A 95 6.63 24.27 -6.23
C PRO A 95 7.86 23.41 -5.89
N GLU A 96 7.99 23.05 -4.62
CA GLU A 96 9.09 22.21 -4.12
C GLU A 96 8.64 20.77 -3.84
N GLY A 97 9.58 19.82 -3.86
CA GLY A 97 9.31 18.42 -3.54
C GLY A 97 8.24 17.81 -4.45
N THR A 98 7.23 17.17 -3.88
CA THR A 98 6.09 16.56 -4.60
C THR A 98 5.09 17.60 -5.12
N LEU A 99 5.05 18.82 -4.55
CA LEU A 99 4.19 19.92 -5.04
C LEU A 99 4.59 20.42 -6.42
N LYS A 100 5.85 20.19 -6.83
CA LYS A 100 6.32 20.49 -8.18
C LYS A 100 5.44 19.81 -9.24
N TRP A 101 4.91 18.62 -8.95
CA TRP A 101 4.07 17.86 -9.87
C TRP A 101 2.65 18.41 -9.95
N VAL A 102 2.05 18.77 -8.81
CA VAL A 102 0.74 19.45 -8.75
C VAL A 102 0.77 20.78 -9.50
N PHE A 103 1.82 21.58 -9.30
CA PHE A 103 2.03 22.82 -10.05
C PHE A 103 2.13 22.59 -11.56
N ARG A 104 2.90 21.59 -11.99
CA ARG A 104 3.02 21.25 -13.42
C ARG A 104 1.72 20.76 -14.03
N ALA A 105 0.93 19.99 -13.26
CA ALA A 105 -0.42 19.57 -13.68
C ALA A 105 -1.35 20.78 -13.86
N TRP A 106 -1.36 21.71 -12.90
CA TRP A 106 -2.11 22.96 -12.99
C TRP A 106 -1.69 23.81 -14.21
N LEU A 107 -0.38 23.97 -14.45
CA LEU A 107 0.14 24.68 -15.63
C LEU A 107 -0.31 24.02 -16.93
N LEU A 108 -0.25 22.68 -17.01
CA LEU A 108 -0.65 21.93 -18.19
C LEU A 108 -2.15 22.10 -18.49
N GLN A 109 -3.00 22.18 -17.47
CA GLN A 109 -4.43 22.43 -17.65
C GLN A 109 -4.69 23.87 -18.10
N LYS A 110 -4.05 24.84 -17.45
CA LYS A 110 -4.23 26.27 -17.73
C LYS A 110 -3.70 26.72 -19.09
N TYR A 111 -2.56 26.16 -19.51
CA TYR A 111 -1.82 26.57 -20.70
C TYR A 111 -1.55 25.39 -21.65
N LYS A 112 -2.57 24.54 -21.85
CA LYS A 112 -2.46 23.29 -22.62
C LYS A 112 -1.73 23.45 -23.96
N ASN A 113 -2.07 24.48 -24.74
CA ASN A 113 -1.50 24.70 -26.07
C ASN A 113 -0.01 25.08 -26.06
N GLU A 114 0.45 25.76 -25.01
CA GLU A 114 1.84 26.21 -24.88
C GLU A 114 2.74 25.09 -24.33
N TYR A 115 2.21 24.28 -23.42
CA TYR A 115 3.00 23.31 -22.65
C TYR A 115 2.88 21.86 -23.14
N ILE A 116 2.02 21.56 -24.12
CA ILE A 116 1.88 20.19 -24.66
C ILE A 116 3.16 19.69 -25.34
N GLY A 117 3.93 20.57 -25.97
CA GLY A 117 5.21 20.24 -26.60
C GLY A 117 6.41 20.28 -25.64
N ASN A 118 6.24 20.82 -24.44
CA ASN A 118 7.34 21.01 -23.50
C ASN A 118 7.81 19.65 -22.95
N PRO A 119 9.12 19.30 -23.06
CA PRO A 119 9.67 18.07 -22.50
C PRO A 119 9.52 17.97 -20.98
N SER A 120 9.57 19.10 -20.27
CA SER A 120 9.44 19.13 -18.80
C SER A 120 8.06 18.71 -18.29
N MET A 121 7.04 18.78 -19.17
CA MET A 121 5.66 18.38 -18.87
C MET A 121 5.34 16.95 -19.33
N ARG A 122 6.28 16.30 -20.04
CA ARG A 122 6.13 14.90 -20.49
C ARG A 122 5.76 13.95 -19.34
N PRO A 123 6.40 14.01 -18.15
CA PRO A 123 6.07 13.09 -17.05
C PRO A 123 4.62 13.21 -16.58
N VAL A 124 4.08 14.43 -16.52
CA VAL A 124 2.70 14.68 -16.11
C VAL A 124 1.71 14.15 -17.15
N ARG A 125 2.02 14.32 -18.44
CA ARG A 125 1.18 13.77 -19.52
C ARG A 125 1.17 12.25 -19.50
N GLU A 126 2.33 11.62 -19.37
CA GLU A 126 2.43 10.16 -19.31
C GLU A 126 1.74 9.60 -18.05
N ALA A 127 1.89 10.27 -16.90
CA ALA A 127 1.18 9.90 -15.67
C ALA A 127 -0.35 10.00 -15.85
N TYR A 128 -0.84 11.07 -16.49
CA TYR A 128 -2.24 11.20 -16.83
C TYR A 128 -2.72 10.11 -17.80
N MET A 129 -1.92 9.73 -18.80
CA MET A 129 -2.26 8.64 -19.72
C MET A 129 -2.29 7.27 -19.04
N LEU A 130 -1.42 7.03 -18.05
CA LEU A 130 -1.44 5.83 -17.21
C LEU A 130 -2.74 5.77 -16.37
N PHE A 131 -3.19 6.92 -15.86
CA PHE A 131 -4.42 7.04 -15.09
C PHE A 131 -5.70 6.93 -15.94
N ALA A 132 -5.77 7.68 -17.05
CA ALA A 132 -7.00 7.88 -17.80
C ALA A 132 -7.31 6.78 -18.83
N ASP A 133 -6.30 6.10 -19.39
CA ASP A 133 -6.51 5.07 -20.39
C ASP A 133 -6.78 3.69 -19.75
N GLU A 134 -7.92 3.09 -20.05
CA GLU A 134 -8.27 1.75 -19.58
C GLU A 134 -7.34 0.67 -20.13
N ARG A 135 -6.70 0.88 -21.27
CA ARG A 135 -5.68 -0.04 -21.80
C ARG A 135 -4.47 -0.17 -20.87
N ASN A 136 -4.20 0.88 -20.09
CA ASN A 136 -3.09 0.92 -19.15
C ASN A 136 -3.47 0.44 -17.74
N LYS A 137 -4.71 -0.04 -17.53
CA LYS A 137 -5.22 -0.43 -16.21
C LYS A 137 -4.35 -1.46 -15.50
N VAL A 138 -3.84 -2.47 -16.20
CA VAL A 138 -2.97 -3.50 -15.60
C VAL A 138 -1.64 -2.87 -15.17
N MET A 139 -1.01 -2.08 -16.06
CA MET A 139 0.23 -1.38 -15.74
C MET A 139 0.05 -0.43 -14.55
N ARG A 140 -1.08 0.28 -14.50
CA ARG A 140 -1.46 1.15 -13.40
C ARG A 140 -1.48 0.40 -12.07
N HIS A 141 -2.18 -0.74 -12.00
CA HIS A 141 -2.23 -1.56 -10.79
C HIS A 141 -0.85 -2.11 -10.38
N VAL A 142 0.01 -2.43 -11.34
CA VAL A 142 1.39 -2.85 -11.06
C VAL A 142 2.20 -1.72 -10.45
N VAL A 143 2.10 -0.50 -11.00
CA VAL A 143 2.77 0.69 -10.46
C VAL A 143 2.28 0.98 -9.05
N GLU A 144 0.96 0.98 -8.82
CA GLU A 144 0.36 1.22 -7.50
C GLU A 144 0.83 0.20 -6.45
N ALA A 145 0.78 -1.09 -6.79
CA ALA A 145 1.25 -2.18 -5.92
C ALA A 145 2.75 -2.12 -5.66
N ALA A 146 3.55 -1.82 -6.69
CA ALA A 146 4.99 -1.68 -6.56
C ALA A 146 5.38 -0.49 -5.70
N LEU A 147 4.65 0.63 -5.81
CA LEU A 147 4.89 1.82 -5.00
C LEU A 147 4.61 1.58 -3.51
N ILE A 148 3.72 0.66 -3.13
CA ILE A 148 3.51 0.31 -1.71
C ILE A 148 4.73 -0.41 -1.10
N THR A 149 5.49 -1.18 -1.89
CA THR A 149 6.60 -1.99 -1.36
C THR A 149 7.69 -1.12 -0.69
N HIS A 150 8.11 -1.51 0.52
CA HIS A 150 8.94 -0.67 1.42
C HIS A 150 10.26 -0.18 0.81
N ASP A 151 10.89 -0.97 -0.06
CA ASP A 151 12.25 -0.69 -0.56
C ASP A 151 12.28 -0.09 -1.98
N MET A 152 11.12 0.20 -2.57
CA MET A 152 11.07 0.63 -3.96
C MET A 152 11.14 2.15 -4.10
N GLN A 153 12.10 2.64 -4.89
CA GLN A 153 12.20 4.04 -5.29
C GLN A 153 11.61 4.25 -6.70
N PRO A 154 10.93 5.37 -6.99
CA PRO A 154 10.34 5.66 -8.30
C PRO A 154 11.32 5.52 -9.46
N ALA A 155 12.56 5.99 -9.29
CA ALA A 155 13.61 5.86 -10.30
C ALA A 155 13.95 4.38 -10.61
N LEU A 156 14.09 3.55 -9.57
CA LEU A 156 14.37 2.13 -9.72
C LEU A 156 13.19 1.37 -10.32
N LEU A 157 11.96 1.73 -9.92
CA LEU A 157 10.76 1.16 -10.49
C LEU A 157 10.63 1.48 -11.97
N GLY A 158 10.97 2.73 -12.35
CA GLY A 158 10.97 3.17 -13.75
C GLY A 158 11.88 2.30 -14.60
N GLN A 159 13.12 2.09 -14.13
CA GLN A 159 14.07 1.20 -14.81
C GLN A 159 13.52 -0.23 -14.98
N LYS A 160 12.85 -0.78 -13.96
CA LYS A 160 12.30 -2.15 -14.01
C LYS A 160 11.10 -2.29 -14.93
N LEU A 161 10.28 -1.24 -15.06
CA LEU A 161 9.07 -1.24 -15.88
C LEU A 161 9.29 -0.65 -17.28
N GLY A 162 10.50 -0.16 -17.59
CA GLY A 162 10.76 0.56 -18.84
C GLY A 162 10.07 1.91 -18.92
N MET A 163 9.82 2.55 -17.78
CA MET A 163 9.18 3.86 -17.66
C MET A 163 10.17 4.91 -17.16
N ASP A 164 9.91 6.18 -17.47
CA ASP A 164 10.68 7.27 -16.88
C ASP A 164 10.36 7.36 -15.37
N GLY A 165 11.40 7.43 -14.53
CA GLY A 165 11.24 7.55 -13.08
C GLY A 165 10.49 8.82 -12.70
N ALA A 166 10.65 9.90 -13.47
CA ALA A 166 9.90 11.13 -13.29
C ALA A 166 8.40 10.95 -13.54
N THR A 167 8.01 10.07 -14.47
CA THR A 167 6.61 9.73 -14.74
C THR A 167 6.00 9.00 -13.56
N ILE A 168 6.76 8.10 -12.92
CA ILE A 168 6.31 7.41 -11.70
C ILE A 168 6.22 8.36 -10.52
N GLU A 169 7.18 9.28 -10.33
CA GLU A 169 7.09 10.33 -9.30
C GLU A 169 5.86 11.22 -9.52
N ALA A 170 5.60 11.62 -10.76
CA ALA A 170 4.43 12.42 -11.11
C ALA A 170 3.13 11.63 -10.89
N TYR A 171 3.10 10.35 -11.25
CA TYR A 171 1.95 9.48 -11.02
C TYR A 171 1.65 9.33 -9.53
N ASP A 172 2.67 9.03 -8.73
CA ASP A 172 2.51 8.93 -7.28
C ASP A 172 2.00 10.25 -6.71
N ALA A 173 2.63 11.39 -7.03
CA ALA A 173 2.22 12.67 -6.47
C ALA A 173 0.81 13.14 -6.89
N LEU A 174 0.31 12.73 -8.06
CA LEU A 174 -0.97 13.20 -8.59
C LEU A 174 -2.14 12.23 -8.33
N PHE A 175 -1.91 10.92 -8.42
CA PHE A 175 -2.99 9.94 -8.50
C PHE A 175 -2.97 8.88 -7.39
N TRP A 176 -1.87 8.74 -6.63
CA TRP A 176 -1.73 7.64 -5.67
C TRP A 176 -1.33 8.08 -4.25
N ASN A 177 -0.40 9.01 -4.13
CA ASN A 177 0.11 9.63 -2.90
C ASN A 177 0.52 8.60 -1.83
N VAL A 178 1.28 7.57 -2.22
CA VAL A 178 1.69 6.49 -1.30
C VAL A 178 3.16 6.59 -0.93
N TYR A 179 4.04 7.03 -1.83
CA TYR A 179 5.49 6.92 -1.64
C TYR A 179 5.99 7.55 -0.32
N ASP A 180 5.54 8.77 -0.01
CA ASP A 180 5.90 9.48 1.22
C ASP A 180 5.09 9.00 2.45
N ARG A 181 4.04 8.21 2.23
CA ARG A 181 3.11 7.67 3.23
C ARG A 181 3.28 6.16 3.46
N ARG A 182 4.36 5.54 2.97
CA ARG A 182 4.63 4.09 3.16
C ARG A 182 4.68 3.66 4.63
N SER A 183 5.04 4.56 5.55
CA SER A 183 5.06 4.28 6.98
C SER A 183 3.71 4.53 7.67
N ASP A 184 2.73 5.09 6.96
CA ASP A 184 1.40 5.35 7.48
C ASP A 184 0.52 4.09 7.34
N HIS A 185 0.58 3.23 8.35
CA HIS A 185 -0.16 1.98 8.37
C HIS A 185 -1.68 2.17 8.30
N MET A 186 -2.21 3.29 8.82
CA MET A 186 -3.66 3.54 8.77
C MET A 186 -4.10 3.85 7.35
N PHE A 187 -3.38 4.74 6.66
CA PHE A 187 -3.64 5.03 5.26
C PHE A 187 -3.52 3.80 4.38
N LEU A 188 -2.37 3.10 4.45
CA LEU A 188 -2.14 1.90 3.63
C LEU A 188 -3.19 0.82 3.89
N ARG A 189 -3.57 0.59 5.16
CA ARG A 189 -4.62 -0.38 5.49
C ARG A 189 -5.95 0.00 4.83
N ASN A 190 -6.34 1.27 4.84
CA ASN A 190 -7.59 1.71 4.22
C ASN A 190 -7.58 1.51 2.68
N GLN A 191 -6.42 1.63 2.04
CA GLN A 191 -6.29 1.38 0.60
C GLN A 191 -6.26 -0.13 0.26
N VAL A 192 -5.55 -0.93 1.06
CA VAL A 192 -5.28 -2.35 0.76
C VAL A 192 -6.36 -3.30 1.29
N TYR A 193 -6.92 -2.99 2.46
CA TYR A 193 -7.91 -3.79 3.19
C TYR A 193 -9.03 -2.92 3.77
N PRO A 194 -9.86 -2.28 2.90
CA PRO A 194 -10.95 -1.41 3.36
C PRO A 194 -11.95 -2.17 4.24
N ASP A 195 -12.25 -3.43 3.90
CA ASP A 195 -13.18 -4.31 4.63
C ASP A 195 -12.46 -5.25 5.61
N THR A 196 -11.22 -4.91 5.98
CA THR A 196 -10.28 -5.70 6.77
C THR A 196 -9.74 -6.97 6.08
N ARG A 197 -8.69 -7.56 6.66
CA ARG A 197 -8.05 -8.77 6.13
C ARG A 197 -8.92 -10.02 6.22
N ILE A 198 -10.04 -9.98 6.95
CA ILE A 198 -10.95 -11.13 7.07
C ILE A 198 -11.52 -11.55 5.71
N GLU A 199 -11.58 -10.61 4.75
CA GLU A 199 -12.13 -10.86 3.42
C GLU A 199 -11.35 -11.92 2.62
N GLU A 200 -10.07 -12.14 2.94
CA GLU A 200 -9.22 -13.16 2.30
C GLU A 200 -9.68 -14.59 2.60
N TYR A 201 -10.50 -14.77 3.64
CA TYR A 201 -11.00 -16.05 4.10
C TYR A 201 -12.45 -16.33 3.66
N PHE A 202 -13.00 -15.57 2.72
CA PHE A 202 -14.27 -15.93 2.11
C PHE A 202 -14.05 -16.86 0.91
N GLU A 203 -14.94 -17.84 0.73
CA GLU A 203 -14.82 -18.84 -0.34
C GLU A 203 -14.81 -18.21 -1.75
N ASP A 204 -15.50 -17.09 -1.93
CA ASP A 204 -15.61 -16.34 -3.18
C ASP A 204 -14.47 -15.31 -3.36
N TYR A 205 -13.51 -15.24 -2.45
CA TYR A 205 -12.45 -14.24 -2.48
C TYR A 205 -11.69 -14.16 -3.82
N PRO A 206 -11.22 -15.27 -4.42
CA PRO A 206 -10.45 -15.22 -5.66
C PRO A 206 -11.26 -14.73 -6.87
N THR A 207 -12.59 -14.90 -6.84
CA THR A 207 -13.47 -14.55 -7.96
C THR A 207 -14.12 -13.18 -7.78
N LYS A 208 -14.31 -12.75 -6.53
CA LYS A 208 -14.95 -11.48 -6.18
C LYS A 208 -14.02 -10.28 -6.29
N GLN A 209 -12.75 -10.45 -5.96
CA GLN A 209 -11.80 -9.34 -5.87
C GLN A 209 -11.17 -9.03 -7.24
N SER A 210 -10.89 -7.74 -7.47
CA SER A 210 -10.24 -7.32 -8.71
C SER A 210 -8.74 -7.66 -8.69
N LEU A 211 -8.16 -7.86 -9.87
CA LEU A 211 -6.71 -8.05 -10.03
C LEU A 211 -5.90 -6.93 -9.33
N GLY A 212 -6.36 -5.68 -9.44
CA GLY A 212 -5.73 -4.54 -8.78
C GLY A 212 -5.64 -4.71 -7.27
N LYS A 213 -6.74 -5.14 -6.61
CA LYS A 213 -6.73 -5.42 -5.17
C LYS A 213 -5.79 -6.56 -4.79
N HIS A 214 -5.72 -7.62 -5.59
CA HIS A 214 -4.76 -8.70 -5.37
C HIS A 214 -3.31 -8.22 -5.47
N LEU A 215 -2.98 -7.45 -6.50
CA LEU A 215 -1.64 -6.88 -6.67
C LEU A 215 -1.27 -5.95 -5.51
N LEU A 216 -2.18 -5.06 -5.10
CA LEU A 216 -1.98 -4.15 -3.96
C LEU A 216 -1.67 -4.93 -2.67
N ARG A 217 -2.43 -5.99 -2.39
CA ARG A 217 -2.20 -6.84 -1.20
C ARG A 217 -0.88 -7.60 -1.26
N ILE A 218 -0.46 -8.03 -2.44
CA ILE A 218 0.86 -8.64 -2.61
C ILE A 218 1.96 -7.62 -2.40
N GLY A 219 1.82 -6.41 -2.95
CA GLY A 219 2.79 -5.32 -2.73
C GLY A 219 2.89 -4.91 -1.26
N TYR A 220 1.78 -4.97 -0.52
CA TYR A 220 1.75 -4.67 0.90
C TYR A 220 2.35 -5.78 1.79
N ASN A 221 2.07 -7.05 1.48
CA ASN A 221 2.48 -8.18 2.34
C ASN A 221 3.79 -8.86 1.92
N LYS A 222 4.22 -8.68 0.67
CA LYS A 222 5.37 -9.37 0.07
C LYS A 222 6.31 -8.36 -0.61
N ASP A 223 7.04 -8.82 -1.62
CA ASP A 223 8.04 -8.08 -2.34
C ASP A 223 7.59 -7.70 -3.77
N LEU A 224 8.36 -6.81 -4.40
CA LEU A 224 8.12 -6.42 -5.80
C LEU A 224 8.16 -7.64 -6.74
N LYS A 225 9.01 -8.64 -6.49
CA LYS A 225 9.11 -9.82 -7.36
C LYS A 225 7.78 -10.56 -7.41
N SER A 226 7.09 -10.67 -6.26
CA SER A 226 5.76 -11.26 -6.19
C SER A 226 4.70 -10.49 -6.97
N VAL A 227 4.76 -9.15 -6.93
CA VAL A 227 3.87 -8.30 -7.73
C VAL A 227 4.11 -8.51 -9.23
N LEU A 228 5.37 -8.48 -9.66
CA LEU A 228 5.74 -8.65 -11.07
C LEU A 228 5.43 -10.05 -11.60
N PHE A 229 5.61 -11.08 -10.77
CA PHE A 229 5.25 -12.45 -11.10
C PHE A 229 3.74 -12.59 -11.33
N LEU A 230 2.89 -12.14 -10.39
CA LEU A 230 1.44 -12.23 -10.57
C LEU A 230 0.95 -11.41 -11.77
N ALA A 231 1.59 -10.27 -12.02
CA ALA A 231 1.27 -9.44 -13.17
C ALA A 231 1.81 -9.98 -14.52
N GLY A 232 2.53 -11.10 -14.52
CA GLY A 232 3.05 -11.74 -15.73
C GLY A 232 4.30 -11.11 -16.33
N PHE A 233 5.01 -10.25 -15.59
CA PHE A 233 6.26 -9.62 -16.06
C PHE A 233 7.48 -10.52 -15.88
N ARG A 234 7.40 -11.57 -15.04
CA ARG A 234 8.51 -12.50 -14.77
C ARG A 234 8.01 -13.93 -14.61
N GLU A 235 8.78 -14.88 -15.11
CA GLU A 235 8.50 -16.33 -14.97
C GLU A 235 9.34 -16.98 -13.86
N ASP A 236 10.43 -16.34 -13.43
CA ASP A 236 11.50 -16.94 -12.62
C ASP A 236 11.14 -17.31 -11.17
N MET A 237 9.93 -17.02 -10.68
CA MET A 237 9.63 -17.24 -9.27
C MET A 237 9.58 -18.74 -8.93
N LEU A 238 8.99 -19.55 -9.81
CA LEU A 238 8.83 -21.00 -9.62
C LEU A 238 10.13 -21.78 -9.77
N SER A 239 11.09 -21.27 -10.55
CA SER A 239 12.40 -21.92 -10.74
C SER A 239 13.39 -21.62 -9.61
N SER A 240 13.09 -20.63 -8.75
CA SER A 240 14.00 -20.15 -7.71
C SER A 240 13.75 -20.74 -6.31
N MET A 241 12.63 -21.43 -6.09
CA MET A 241 12.25 -21.98 -4.78
C MET A 241 12.33 -23.50 -4.82
N ASP A 242 13.09 -24.09 -3.89
CA ASP A 242 13.15 -25.54 -3.74
C ASP A 242 11.77 -26.10 -3.38
N ALA A 243 11.37 -27.19 -4.04
CA ALA A 243 10.04 -27.78 -3.91
C ALA A 243 9.77 -28.29 -2.49
N GLN A 244 10.80 -28.75 -1.78
CA GLN A 244 10.68 -29.20 -0.39
C GLN A 244 10.43 -28.02 0.55
N GLN A 245 11.20 -26.94 0.42
CA GLN A 245 11.01 -25.71 1.18
C GLN A 245 9.62 -25.08 0.91
N ALA A 246 9.19 -25.07 -0.36
CA ALA A 246 7.87 -24.60 -0.76
C ALA A 246 6.74 -25.38 -0.07
N SER A 247 6.86 -26.71 -0.05
CA SER A 247 5.88 -27.61 0.58
C SER A 247 5.80 -27.39 2.10
N ALA A 248 6.94 -27.30 2.79
CA ALA A 248 6.98 -27.04 4.22
C ALA A 248 6.35 -25.67 4.58
N LEU A 249 6.72 -24.62 3.85
CA LEU A 249 6.19 -23.28 4.07
C LEU A 249 4.68 -23.20 3.78
N PHE A 250 4.21 -23.90 2.75
CA PHE A 250 2.79 -24.02 2.45
C PHE A 250 2.02 -24.72 3.58
N LYS A 251 2.49 -25.89 4.04
CA LYS A 251 1.87 -26.62 5.17
C LYS A 251 1.76 -25.75 6.41
N LYS A 252 2.86 -25.09 6.80
CA LYS A 252 2.90 -24.19 7.95
C LYS A 252 1.88 -23.06 7.82
N THR A 253 1.79 -22.45 6.64
CA THR A 253 0.84 -21.36 6.37
C THR A 253 -0.60 -21.83 6.50
N VAL A 254 -0.94 -22.99 5.94
CA VAL A 254 -2.28 -23.59 6.04
C VAL A 254 -2.64 -23.90 7.49
N MET A 255 -1.71 -24.45 8.27
CA MET A 255 -1.93 -24.73 9.69
C MET A 255 -2.17 -23.47 10.51
N VAL A 256 -1.34 -22.43 10.37
CA VAL A 256 -1.49 -21.16 11.10
C VAL A 256 -2.82 -20.50 10.78
N GLN A 257 -3.21 -20.46 9.49
CA GLN A 257 -4.50 -19.92 9.09
C GLN A 257 -5.67 -20.77 9.61
N GLY A 258 -5.54 -22.09 9.57
CA GLY A 258 -6.52 -23.03 10.12
C GLY A 258 -6.74 -22.83 11.61
N LEU A 259 -5.66 -22.63 12.38
CA LEU A 259 -5.72 -22.34 13.82
C LEU A 259 -6.40 -21.00 14.09
N MET A 260 -6.00 -19.94 13.38
CA MET A 260 -6.63 -18.62 13.52
C MET A 260 -8.15 -18.70 13.25
N LEU A 261 -8.57 -19.39 12.19
CA LEU A 261 -10.00 -19.56 11.91
C LEU A 261 -10.71 -20.39 13.00
N ALA A 262 -10.05 -21.43 13.50
CA ALA A 262 -10.58 -22.24 14.58
C ALA A 262 -10.83 -21.41 15.86
N GLU A 263 -9.87 -20.57 16.26
CA GLU A 263 -9.99 -19.66 17.40
C GLU A 263 -11.12 -18.64 17.22
N ASN A 264 -11.37 -18.19 15.98
CA ASN A 264 -12.47 -17.28 15.66
C ASN A 264 -13.84 -17.98 15.50
N GLY A 265 -13.96 -19.23 15.94
CA GLY A 265 -15.24 -19.96 16.00
C GLY A 265 -15.65 -20.66 14.69
N PHE A 266 -14.80 -20.67 13.66
CA PHE A 266 -15.13 -21.32 12.38
C PHE A 266 -15.21 -22.86 12.47
N LEU A 267 -14.80 -23.45 13.60
CA LEU A 267 -15.04 -24.87 13.90
C LEU A 267 -16.53 -25.19 14.08
N ASN A 268 -17.33 -24.22 14.52
CA ASN A 268 -18.72 -24.41 14.91
C ASN A 268 -19.71 -24.21 13.75
N PHE A 269 -19.23 -23.79 12.57
CA PHE A 269 -20.09 -23.68 11.39
C PHE A 269 -20.40 -25.06 10.81
N THR A 270 -21.66 -25.24 10.40
CA THR A 270 -22.16 -26.47 9.74
C THR A 270 -21.45 -26.75 8.42
N LYS A 271 -21.04 -25.70 7.70
CA LYS A 271 -20.13 -25.80 6.55
C LYS A 271 -18.72 -25.41 7.01
N HIS A 272 -17.84 -26.39 7.13
CA HIS A 272 -16.46 -26.12 7.50
C HIS A 272 -15.74 -25.36 6.39
N HIS A 273 -15.03 -24.29 6.77
CA HIS A 273 -14.22 -23.51 5.86
C HIS A 273 -13.12 -24.40 5.22
N PRO A 274 -12.84 -24.29 3.90
CA PRO A 274 -11.87 -25.14 3.19
C PRO A 274 -10.48 -25.16 3.84
N THR A 275 -10.01 -24.03 4.37
CA THR A 275 -8.71 -23.94 5.07
C THR A 275 -8.70 -24.75 6.37
N VAL A 276 -9.80 -24.78 7.12
CA VAL A 276 -9.90 -25.60 8.34
C VAL A 276 -9.91 -27.07 7.99
N LEU A 277 -10.61 -27.47 6.92
CA LEU A 277 -10.60 -28.84 6.41
C LEU A 277 -9.20 -29.26 5.94
N SER A 278 -8.50 -28.38 5.23
CA SER A 278 -7.14 -28.63 4.75
C SER A 278 -6.14 -28.74 5.92
N ALA A 279 -6.26 -27.89 6.95
CA ALA A 279 -5.43 -28.01 8.15
C ALA A 279 -5.70 -29.32 8.89
N LYS A 280 -6.97 -29.73 9.04
CA LYS A 280 -7.34 -31.02 9.62
C LYS A 280 -6.77 -32.19 8.84
N SER A 281 -6.83 -32.17 7.50
CA SER A 281 -6.31 -33.26 6.69
C SER A 281 -4.79 -33.36 6.76
N ILE A 282 -4.07 -32.24 6.82
CA ILE A 282 -2.61 -32.25 7.03
C ILE A 282 -2.25 -32.86 8.39
N ILE A 283 -2.95 -32.46 9.47
CA ILE A 283 -2.72 -33.01 10.81
C ILE A 283 -3.02 -34.52 10.82
N GLN A 284 -4.13 -34.96 10.23
CA GLN A 284 -4.46 -36.38 10.11
C GLN A 284 -3.42 -37.16 9.30
N ALA A 285 -2.96 -36.61 8.18
CA ALA A 285 -1.92 -37.23 7.37
C ALA A 285 -0.59 -37.35 8.15
N ASN A 286 -0.23 -36.34 8.94
CA ASN A 286 0.96 -36.36 9.79
C ASN A 286 0.82 -37.36 10.95
N LEU A 287 -0.37 -37.48 11.55
CA LEU A 287 -0.67 -38.49 12.57
C LEU A 287 -0.55 -39.91 12.02
N ILE A 288 -1.09 -40.16 10.82
CA ILE A 288 -1.04 -41.48 10.18
C ILE A 288 0.39 -41.80 9.71
N GLY A 289 1.13 -40.82 9.18
CA GLY A 289 2.54 -40.99 8.79
C GLY A 289 3.51 -41.08 9.98
N GLY A 290 3.17 -40.51 11.13
CA GLY A 290 3.96 -40.60 12.37
C GLY A 290 3.68 -41.85 13.22
N ASN A 291 2.52 -42.50 13.03
CA ASN A 291 2.10 -43.68 13.78
C ASN A 291 2.69 -45.02 13.30
N GLU A 292 3.68 -45.02 12.40
CA GLU A 292 4.50 -46.22 12.18
C GLU A 292 5.40 -46.55 13.40
N GLN A 293 5.51 -45.65 14.37
CA GLN A 293 5.96 -45.97 15.73
C GLN A 293 4.79 -45.84 16.70
N GLY A 294 4.24 -46.98 17.12
CA GLY A 294 2.99 -47.07 17.87
C GLY A 294 2.94 -46.22 19.15
N GLY A 295 1.90 -45.40 19.25
CA GLY A 295 1.52 -44.70 20.47
C GLY A 295 0.07 -44.22 20.37
N GLU A 296 -0.70 -44.42 21.44
CA GLU A 296 -2.13 -44.17 21.53
C GLU A 296 -2.56 -42.79 21.02
N VAL A 297 -3.66 -42.76 20.24
CA VAL A 297 -4.33 -41.54 19.79
C VAL A 297 -5.01 -40.91 21.01
N SER A 298 -4.30 -40.03 21.72
CA SER A 298 -4.92 -39.20 22.77
C SER A 298 -5.91 -38.22 22.14
N THR A 299 -7.05 -37.99 22.79
CA THR A 299 -8.06 -37.01 22.40
C THR A 299 -7.63 -35.58 22.72
N GLY A 300 -6.46 -35.15 22.24
CA GLY A 300 -6.02 -33.77 22.37
C GLY A 300 -6.85 -32.85 21.49
N THR A 301 -7.15 -31.66 21.98
CA THR A 301 -7.85 -30.62 21.22
C THR A 301 -7.01 -30.23 20.00
N PHE A 302 -7.65 -29.91 18.85
CA PHE A 302 -6.96 -29.48 17.61
C PHE A 302 -5.87 -28.41 17.86
N SER A 303 -6.12 -27.52 18.83
CA SER A 303 -5.18 -26.51 19.30
C SER A 303 -3.86 -27.14 19.81
N ASP A 304 -3.93 -28.14 20.68
CA ASP A 304 -2.74 -28.73 21.32
C ASP A 304 -1.82 -29.42 20.31
N TYR A 305 -2.41 -30.09 19.31
CA TYR A 305 -1.66 -30.71 18.22
C TYR A 305 -1.04 -29.68 17.27
N ALA A 306 -1.78 -28.62 16.93
CA ALA A 306 -1.26 -27.56 16.08
C ALA A 306 -0.09 -26.81 16.74
N PHE A 307 -0.17 -26.54 18.05
CA PHE A 307 0.92 -25.89 18.80
C PHE A 307 2.15 -26.77 18.93
N LYS A 308 1.99 -28.06 19.23
CA LYS A 308 3.10 -29.00 19.31
C LYS A 308 3.81 -29.14 17.96
N GLN A 309 3.04 -29.33 16.89
CA GLN A 309 3.58 -29.47 15.54
C GLN A 309 4.26 -28.18 15.03
N LEU A 310 3.70 -27.00 15.31
CA LEU A 310 4.34 -25.73 14.97
C LEU A 310 5.63 -25.47 15.76
N GLY A 311 5.71 -25.96 17.00
CA GLY A 311 6.92 -25.92 17.82
C GLY A 311 8.01 -26.83 17.27
N ASP A 312 7.66 -28.09 17.00
CA ASP A 312 8.58 -29.11 16.46
C ASP A 312 9.13 -28.68 15.09
N ASP A 313 8.26 -28.21 14.18
CA ASP A 313 8.66 -27.72 12.85
C ASP A 313 9.55 -26.46 12.92
N TYR A 314 9.39 -25.61 13.97
CA TYR A 314 10.23 -24.42 14.16
C TYR A 314 11.64 -24.77 14.61
N GLU A 315 11.77 -25.73 15.53
CA GLU A 315 13.07 -26.22 15.99
C GLU A 315 13.83 -26.92 14.86
N GLU A 316 13.14 -27.69 14.02
CA GLU A 316 13.76 -28.40 12.90
C GLU A 316 14.25 -27.43 11.80
N LEU A 317 13.47 -26.41 11.47
CA LEU A 317 13.90 -25.33 10.56
C LEU A 317 15.07 -24.51 11.13
N GLN A 318 15.07 -24.22 12.43
CA GLN A 318 16.22 -23.57 13.07
C GLN A 318 17.48 -24.42 13.00
N ARG A 319 17.35 -25.74 13.14
CA ARG A 319 18.46 -26.68 13.05
C ARG A 319 19.00 -26.74 11.62
N GLN A 320 18.14 -26.85 10.60
CA GLN A 320 18.54 -26.80 9.19
C GLN A 320 19.22 -25.49 8.82
N MET A 321 18.71 -24.34 9.28
CA MET A 321 19.35 -23.04 9.04
C MET A 321 20.73 -22.91 9.72
N ARG A 322 20.96 -23.58 10.86
CA ARG A 322 22.28 -23.61 11.52
C ARG A 322 23.29 -24.48 10.78
N VAL A 323 22.84 -25.62 10.25
CA VAL A 323 23.64 -26.53 9.43
C VAL A 323 24.03 -25.86 8.10
N ASP A 324 23.09 -25.20 7.42
CA ASP A 324 23.35 -24.48 6.17
C ASP A 324 24.25 -23.25 6.36
N ALA A 325 24.26 -22.67 7.58
CA ALA A 325 25.16 -21.59 7.96
C ALA A 325 26.55 -22.06 8.43
N GLY A 326 26.82 -23.37 8.43
CA GLY A 326 28.10 -23.95 8.86
C GLY A 326 28.40 -23.75 10.35
N MET A 327 27.36 -23.62 11.19
CA MET A 327 27.50 -23.37 12.64
C MET A 327 27.37 -24.62 13.52
N GLU A 328 27.38 -25.83 12.95
CA GLU A 328 27.61 -27.09 13.67
C GLU A 328 28.58 -28.00 12.92
#